data_AF-A0A1F5CN76-F1
#
_entry.id   AF-A0A1F5CN76-F1
#
_cell.length_a   1.000
_cell.length_b   1.000
_cell.length_c   1.000
_cell.angle_alpha   90.00
_cell.angle_beta   90.00
_cell.angle_gamma   90.00
#
_symmetry.space_group_name_H-M   'P 1'
#
loop_
_entity.id
_entity.type
_entity.pdbx_description
1 polymer ?
#
loop_
_entity_poly.entity_id
_entity_poly.type
_entity_poly.pdbx_seq_one_letter_code
_entity_poly.pdbx_strand_id
1 'polypeptide(L)'
;MALEGYQNIIQKTFQDPIADLLLKNSNLTRVQFETLVIDLLTDVISDDKISFSQKTFFRGNKVSRGSFSRSLAQARGNVISSIFTIVLLSYIGVFEARPFDEYYFLAEKLKEYVTMLESRELNASRNLLKQIETELIEGISRLASPTSIKIV
;
A
#
# COMPACT_ATOMS: atom_id res chain seq x y z
N MET A 1 17.73 3.88 -19.94
CA MET A 1 16.70 2.87 -20.26
C MET A 1 15.98 2.35 -19.01
N ALA A 2 16.68 1.92 -17.95
CA ALA A 2 16.01 1.52 -16.68
C ALA A 2 15.33 2.68 -15.93
N LEU A 3 15.93 3.89 -15.94
CA LEU A 3 15.47 5.07 -15.19
C LEU A 3 14.05 5.55 -15.57
N GLU A 4 13.76 5.60 -16.87
CA GLU A 4 12.44 6.02 -17.40
C GLU A 4 11.35 4.98 -17.08
N GLY A 5 11.71 3.69 -17.03
CA GLY A 5 10.82 2.62 -16.62
C GLY A 5 10.36 2.78 -15.16
N TYR A 6 11.30 3.07 -14.24
CA TYR A 6 10.96 3.28 -12.83
C TYR A 6 10.08 4.50 -12.61
N GLN A 7 10.36 5.62 -13.28
CA GLN A 7 9.52 6.80 -13.18
C GLN A 7 8.10 6.56 -13.67
N ASN A 8 7.93 5.80 -14.75
CA ASN A 8 6.60 5.43 -15.26
C ASN A 8 5.85 4.53 -14.26
N ILE A 9 6.52 3.52 -13.68
CA ILE A 9 5.91 2.65 -12.66
C ILE A 9 5.50 3.45 -11.42
N ILE A 10 6.35 4.36 -10.95
CA ILE A 10 6.05 5.25 -9.83
C ILE A 10 4.82 6.10 -10.18
N GLN A 11 4.84 6.80 -11.32
CA GLN A 11 3.72 7.64 -11.75
C GLN A 11 2.40 6.87 -11.85
N LYS A 12 2.41 5.67 -12.45
CA LYS A 12 1.24 4.80 -12.51
C LYS A 12 0.73 4.40 -11.13
N THR A 13 1.63 4.02 -10.22
CA THR A 13 1.27 3.67 -8.83
C THR A 13 0.59 4.84 -8.12
N PHE A 14 1.01 6.07 -8.38
CA PHE A 14 0.44 7.28 -7.77
C PHE A 14 -0.77 7.86 -8.53
N GLN A 15 -1.11 7.30 -9.69
CA GLN A 15 -2.32 7.60 -10.45
C GLN A 15 -3.40 6.53 -10.29
N ASP A 16 -3.07 5.42 -9.64
CA ASP A 16 -4.00 4.32 -9.36
C ASP A 16 -5.00 4.74 -8.26
N PRO A 17 -6.30 4.85 -8.58
CA PRO A 17 -7.32 5.24 -7.61
C PRO A 17 -7.48 4.22 -6.47
N ILE A 18 -7.12 2.95 -6.68
CA ILE A 18 -7.13 1.92 -5.63
C ILE A 18 -5.94 2.10 -4.70
N ALA A 19 -4.74 2.38 -5.22
CA ALA A 19 -3.59 2.72 -4.40
C ALA A 19 -3.86 3.96 -3.54
N ASP A 20 -4.52 4.97 -4.10
CA ASP A 20 -4.94 6.18 -3.39
C ASP A 20 -5.96 5.89 -2.29
N LEU A 21 -6.92 5.01 -2.54
CA LEU A 21 -7.90 4.55 -1.54
C LEU A 21 -7.22 3.81 -0.38
N LEU A 22 -6.34 2.87 -0.68
CA LEU A 22 -5.60 2.09 0.32
C LEU A 22 -4.70 2.99 1.16
N LEU A 23 -4.01 3.94 0.52
CA LEU A 23 -3.13 4.89 1.19
C LEU A 23 -3.87 5.74 2.21
N LYS A 24 -5.07 6.25 1.87
CA LYS A 24 -5.91 7.05 2.79
C LYS A 24 -6.27 6.34 4.08
N ASN A 25 -6.38 5.00 4.04
CA ASN A 25 -6.79 4.17 5.17
C ASN A 25 -5.59 3.44 5.81
N SER A 26 -4.36 3.73 5.37
CA SER A 26 -3.15 3.08 5.87
C SER A 26 -2.42 3.91 6.92
N ASN A 27 -1.45 3.29 7.59
CA ASN A 27 -0.52 4.00 8.48
C ASN A 27 0.59 4.76 7.73
N LEU A 28 0.52 4.90 6.40
CA LEU A 28 1.52 5.59 5.59
C LEU A 28 0.97 6.91 5.05
N THR A 29 1.77 7.97 5.15
CA THR A 29 1.51 9.20 4.40
C THR A 29 1.91 9.02 2.93
N ARG A 30 1.36 9.84 2.02
CA ARG A 30 1.76 9.83 0.59
C ARG A 30 3.26 9.95 0.40
N VAL A 31 3.90 10.83 1.19
CA VAL A 31 5.36 11.04 1.16
C VAL A 31 6.13 9.79 1.60
N GLN A 32 5.65 9.09 2.63
CA GLN A 32 6.26 7.85 3.12
C GLN A 32 6.09 6.71 2.12
N PHE A 33 4.89 6.55 1.56
CA PHE A 33 4.60 5.54 0.55
C PHE A 33 5.44 5.75 -0.72
N GLU A 34 5.52 6.97 -1.23
CA GLU A 34 6.38 7.33 -2.37
C GLU A 34 7.85 7.00 -2.12
N THR A 35 8.36 7.32 -0.94
CA THR A 35 9.75 6.99 -0.57
C THR A 35 9.98 5.49 -0.52
N LEU A 36 9.02 4.74 0.01
CA LEU A 36 9.09 3.28 0.13
C LEU A 36 9.05 2.60 -1.25
N VAL A 37 8.18 3.05 -2.15
CA VAL A 37 8.08 2.53 -3.53
C VAL A 37 9.37 2.81 -4.29
N ILE A 38 9.93 4.02 -4.20
CA ILE A 38 11.22 4.33 -4.84
C ILE A 38 12.32 3.41 -4.31
N ASP A 39 12.42 3.27 -2.99
CA ASP A 39 13.43 2.43 -2.36
C ASP A 39 13.29 0.96 -2.81
N LEU A 40 12.06 0.44 -2.85
CA LEU A 40 11.76 -0.90 -3.35
C LEU A 40 12.16 -1.08 -4.81
N LEU A 41 11.73 -0.17 -5.71
CA LEU A 41 12.01 -0.28 -7.14
C LEU A 41 13.51 -0.13 -7.46
N THR A 42 14.22 0.69 -6.68
CA THR A 42 15.65 0.97 -6.93
C THR A 42 16.60 -0.05 -6.29
N ASP A 43 16.21 -0.70 -5.19
CA ASP A 43 17.05 -1.73 -4.53
C ASP A 43 16.64 -3.17 -4.83
N VAL A 44 15.38 -3.43 -5.25
CA VAL A 44 14.86 -4.79 -5.49
C VAL A 44 14.83 -5.15 -6.98
N ILE A 45 14.73 -4.16 -7.89
CA ILE A 45 14.60 -4.42 -9.34
C ILE A 45 15.90 -4.08 -10.10
N SER A 46 16.87 -3.43 -9.46
CA SER A 46 18.15 -3.05 -10.09
C SER A 46 19.30 -3.83 -9.44
N ASP A 47 20.12 -4.53 -10.24
CA ASP A 47 21.36 -5.19 -9.76
C ASP A 47 22.42 -4.16 -9.29
N ASP A 48 22.27 -2.91 -9.71
CA ASP A 48 23.11 -1.80 -9.26
C ASP A 48 22.52 -1.15 -8.01
N LYS A 49 23.28 -1.17 -6.89
CA LYS A 49 22.94 -0.44 -5.66
C LYS A 49 22.91 1.06 -5.93
N ILE A 50 21.72 1.61 -6.15
CA ILE A 50 21.51 3.04 -6.35
C ILE A 50 21.74 3.77 -5.02
N SER A 51 22.60 4.77 -5.02
CA SER A 51 22.87 5.55 -3.80
C SER A 51 21.62 6.31 -3.34
N PHE A 52 21.48 6.56 -2.04
CA PHE A 52 20.41 7.42 -1.51
C PHE A 52 20.31 8.78 -2.18
N SER A 53 21.44 9.34 -2.63
CA SER A 53 21.46 10.59 -3.38
C SER A 53 20.77 10.49 -4.73
N GLN A 54 20.89 9.34 -5.39
CA GLN A 54 20.26 9.10 -6.67
C GLN A 54 18.77 8.78 -6.50
N LYS A 55 18.40 8.10 -5.40
CA LYS A 55 16.99 7.83 -5.07
C LYS A 55 16.14 9.09 -4.93
N THR A 56 16.72 10.21 -4.47
CA THR A 56 15.96 11.46 -4.33
C THR A 56 15.49 12.05 -5.67
N PHE A 57 16.11 11.69 -6.81
CA PHE A 57 15.69 12.16 -8.13
C PHE A 57 14.39 11.54 -8.62
N PHE A 58 13.96 10.42 -8.03
CA PHE A 58 12.68 9.78 -8.37
C PHE A 58 11.50 10.35 -7.59
N ARG A 59 11.75 11.17 -6.57
CA ARG A 59 10.69 11.87 -5.85
C ARG A 59 10.07 12.93 -6.74
N GLY A 60 8.74 13.00 -6.77
CA GLY A 60 7.99 14.04 -7.46
C GLY A 60 8.31 15.44 -6.93
N ASN A 61 8.70 15.54 -5.65
CA ASN A 61 9.24 16.76 -5.06
C ASN A 61 10.72 16.59 -4.72
N LYS A 62 11.55 17.57 -5.09
CA LYS A 62 13.00 17.53 -4.79
C LYS A 62 13.24 17.59 -3.28
N VAL A 63 13.91 16.57 -2.74
CA VAL A 63 14.22 16.45 -1.31
C VAL A 63 15.70 16.21 -1.06
N SER A 64 16.18 16.59 0.13
CA SER A 64 17.53 16.26 0.57
C SER A 64 17.66 14.77 0.93
N ARG A 65 18.90 14.26 0.93
CA ARG A 65 19.21 12.89 1.39
C ARG A 65 18.68 12.60 2.80
N GLY A 66 18.86 13.55 3.73
CA GLY A 66 18.39 13.42 5.10
C GLY A 66 16.87 13.38 5.20
N SER A 67 16.17 14.17 4.37
CA SER A 67 14.71 14.14 4.32
C SER A 67 14.20 12.80 3.78
N PHE A 68 14.79 12.29 2.70
CA PHE A 68 14.45 10.99 2.13
C PHE A 68 14.68 9.86 3.15
N SER A 69 15.86 9.84 3.79
CA SER A 69 16.20 8.82 4.78
C SER A 69 15.23 8.81 5.98
N ARG A 70 14.85 9.99 6.49
CA ARG A 70 13.84 10.08 7.56
C ARG A 70 12.47 9.58 7.12
N SER A 71 11.99 9.97 5.94
CA SER A 71 10.71 9.48 5.42
C SER A 71 10.72 7.97 5.21
N LEU A 72 11.84 7.40 4.73
CA LEU A 72 11.97 5.96 4.57
C LEU A 72 11.97 5.23 5.92
N ALA A 73 12.72 5.75 6.90
CA ALA A 73 12.76 5.18 8.24
C ALA A 73 11.36 5.20 8.90
N GLN A 74 10.63 6.30 8.76
CA GLN A 74 9.24 6.40 9.23
C GLN A 74 8.31 5.42 8.50
N ALA A 75 8.41 5.32 7.18
CA ALA A 75 7.61 4.37 6.39
C ALA A 75 7.84 2.93 6.85
N ARG A 76 9.12 2.52 6.97
CA ARG A 76 9.50 1.18 7.46
C ARG A 76 9.02 0.95 8.89
N GLY A 77 9.16 1.94 9.78
CA GLY A 77 8.66 1.86 11.15
C GLY A 77 7.15 1.61 11.19
N ASN A 78 6.36 2.33 10.39
CA ASN A 78 4.91 2.15 10.34
C ASN A 78 4.51 0.77 9.77
N VAL A 79 5.25 0.26 8.77
CA VAL A 79 5.05 -1.11 8.25
C VAL A 79 5.35 -2.15 9.33
N ILE A 80 6.50 -2.04 9.99
CA ILE A 80 6.92 -2.97 11.07
C ILE A 80 5.89 -2.97 12.20
N SER A 81 5.48 -1.79 12.68
CA SER A 81 4.46 -1.67 13.73
C SER A 81 3.13 -2.29 13.31
N SER A 82 2.70 -2.10 12.05
CA SER A 82 1.46 -2.71 11.54
C SER A 82 1.54 -4.23 11.54
N ILE A 83 2.69 -4.81 11.14
CA ILE A 83 2.92 -6.26 11.20
C ILE A 83 2.89 -6.75 12.65
N PHE A 84 3.58 -6.09 13.57
CA PHE A 84 3.56 -6.43 14.99
C PHE A 84 2.14 -6.36 15.57
N THR A 85 1.32 -5.40 15.16
CA THR A 85 -0.09 -5.33 15.57
C THR A 85 -0.87 -6.56 15.11
N ILE A 86 -0.73 -6.98 13.84
CA ILE A 86 -1.42 -8.19 13.35
C ILE A 86 -0.94 -9.43 14.07
N VAL A 87 0.37 -9.56 14.30
CA VAL A 87 0.96 -10.68 15.06
C VAL A 87 0.46 -10.70 16.49
N LEU A 88 0.41 -9.55 17.17
CA LEU A 88 -0.08 -9.43 18.54
C LEU A 88 -1.55 -9.88 18.64
N LEU A 89 -2.40 -9.37 17.74
CA LEU A 89 -3.82 -9.74 17.70
C LEU A 89 -4.03 -11.24 17.42
N SER A 90 -3.23 -11.81 16.52
CA SER A 90 -3.24 -13.26 16.26
C SER A 90 -2.81 -14.05 17.50
N TYR A 91 -1.74 -13.59 18.19
CA TYR A 91 -1.20 -14.23 19.39
C TYR A 91 -2.20 -14.26 20.55
N ILE A 92 -3.00 -13.20 20.73
CA ILE A 92 -4.05 -13.15 21.77
C ILE A 92 -5.37 -13.81 21.34
N GLY A 93 -5.42 -14.45 20.17
CA GLY A 93 -6.60 -15.16 19.67
C GLY A 93 -7.74 -14.26 19.18
N VAL A 94 -7.46 -13.01 18.81
CA VAL A 94 -8.46 -12.11 18.18
C VAL A 94 -8.74 -12.55 16.74
N PHE A 95 -7.72 -13.04 16.03
CA PHE A 95 -7.87 -13.60 14.70
C PHE A 95 -7.91 -15.13 14.73
N GLU A 96 -8.68 -15.74 13.81
CA GLU A 96 -8.54 -17.17 13.52
C GLU A 96 -7.14 -17.46 12.97
N ALA A 97 -6.74 -18.74 12.89
CA ALA A 97 -5.36 -19.14 12.54
C ALA A 97 -4.86 -18.67 11.14
N ARG A 98 -5.70 -18.01 10.33
CA ARG A 98 -5.40 -17.59 8.95
C ARG A 98 -5.99 -16.22 8.56
N PRO A 99 -5.68 -15.12 9.27
CA PRO A 99 -6.20 -13.80 8.90
C PRO A 99 -5.68 -13.33 7.53
N PHE A 100 -4.54 -13.87 7.09
CA PHE A 100 -3.91 -13.51 5.84
C PHE A 100 -4.61 -14.08 4.59
N ASP A 101 -5.40 -15.15 4.73
CA ASP A 101 -6.13 -15.74 3.60
C ASP A 101 -7.20 -14.77 3.08
N GLU A 102 -7.91 -14.10 4.00
CA GLU A 102 -8.92 -13.11 3.67
C GLU A 102 -8.30 -11.84 3.08
N TYR A 103 -7.12 -11.43 3.55
CA TYR A 103 -6.38 -10.31 2.95
C TYR A 103 -5.94 -10.62 1.52
N TYR A 104 -5.52 -11.86 1.24
CA TYR A 104 -5.14 -12.27 -0.11
C TYR A 104 -6.33 -12.24 -1.07
N PHE A 105 -7.47 -12.79 -0.67
CA PHE A 105 -8.70 -12.75 -1.46
C PHE A 105 -9.14 -11.31 -1.77
N LEU A 106 -9.07 -10.44 -0.77
CA LEU A 106 -9.38 -9.02 -0.93
C LEU A 106 -8.44 -8.32 -1.91
N ALA A 107 -7.14 -8.62 -1.85
CA ALA A 107 -6.15 -8.07 -2.78
C ALA A 107 -6.39 -8.53 -4.22
N GLU A 108 -6.76 -9.80 -4.44
CA GLU A 108 -7.12 -10.30 -5.77
C GLU A 108 -8.38 -9.62 -6.32
N LYS A 109 -9.43 -9.45 -5.49
CA LYS A 109 -10.61 -8.66 -5.87
C LYS A 109 -10.28 -7.22 -6.26
N LEU A 110 -9.37 -6.58 -5.52
CA LEU A 110 -8.93 -5.22 -5.84
C LEU A 110 -8.24 -5.14 -7.22
N LYS A 111 -7.48 -6.17 -7.61
CA LYS A 111 -6.88 -6.25 -8.96
C LYS A 111 -7.94 -6.37 -10.05
N GLU A 112 -8.96 -7.19 -9.83
CA GLU A 112 -10.09 -7.32 -10.77
C GLU A 112 -10.79 -5.97 -11.00
N TYR A 113 -10.97 -5.19 -9.92
CA TYR A 113 -11.56 -3.86 -10.02
C TYR A 113 -10.70 -2.87 -10.81
N VAL A 114 -9.37 -2.91 -10.69
CA VAL A 114 -8.47 -2.08 -11.52
C VAL A 114 -8.70 -2.38 -13.00
N THR A 115 -8.78 -3.66 -13.39
CA THR A 115 -9.07 -4.06 -14.78
C THR A 115 -10.45 -3.57 -15.26
N MET A 116 -11.45 -3.56 -14.38
CA MET A 116 -12.79 -3.03 -14.71
C MET A 116 -12.82 -1.50 -14.84
N LEU A 117 -11.94 -0.77 -14.14
CA LEU A 117 -11.85 0.68 -14.22
C LEU A 117 -11.16 1.16 -15.50
N GLU A 118 -10.17 0.40 -16.00
CA GLU A 118 -9.48 0.68 -17.26
C GLU A 118 -10.39 0.53 -18.49
N SER A 119 -11.53 -0.17 -18.35
CA SER A 119 -12.44 -0.52 -19.45
C SER A 119 -13.75 0.29 -19.49
N ARG A 120 -13.94 1.30 -18.62
CA ARG A 120 -15.23 2.03 -18.46
C ARG A 120 -15.11 3.56 -18.58
N GLU A 121 -16.24 4.21 -18.89
CA GLU A 121 -16.39 5.67 -18.91
C GLU A 121 -16.21 6.32 -17.51
N LEU A 122 -15.68 7.55 -17.47
CA LEU A 122 -15.25 8.26 -16.26
C LEU A 122 -16.29 8.32 -15.12
N ASN A 123 -17.58 8.51 -15.42
CA ASN A 123 -18.63 8.58 -14.40
C ASN A 123 -19.00 7.20 -13.82
N ALA A 124 -19.00 6.16 -14.66
CA ALA A 124 -19.20 4.79 -14.22
C ALA A 124 -18.04 4.33 -13.31
N SER A 125 -16.81 4.73 -13.65
CA SER A 125 -15.60 4.43 -12.87
C SER A 125 -15.64 5.09 -11.48
N ARG A 126 -16.16 6.32 -11.34
CA ARG A 126 -16.31 6.99 -10.04
C ARG A 126 -17.31 6.31 -9.10
N ASN A 127 -18.46 5.89 -9.62
CA ASN A 127 -19.46 5.20 -8.81
C ASN A 127 -18.97 3.81 -8.38
N LEU A 128 -18.30 3.10 -9.29
CA LEU A 128 -17.66 1.83 -8.99
C LEU A 128 -16.60 1.97 -7.89
N LEU A 129 -15.73 2.99 -7.97
CA LEU A 129 -14.73 3.26 -6.94
C LEU A 129 -15.32 3.49 -5.55
N LYS A 130 -16.41 4.27 -5.46
CA LYS A 130 -17.11 4.48 -4.19
C LYS A 130 -17.68 3.19 -3.62
N GLN A 131 -18.27 2.36 -4.48
CA GLN A 131 -18.80 1.07 -4.07
C GLN A 131 -17.69 0.16 -3.54
N ILE A 132 -16.55 0.09 -4.25
CA ILE A 132 -15.38 -0.67 -3.81
C ILE A 132 -14.86 -0.14 -2.47
N GLU A 133 -14.77 1.18 -2.30
CA GLU A 133 -14.38 1.80 -1.04
C GLU A 133 -15.29 1.39 0.11
N THR A 134 -16.60 1.43 -0.07
CA THR A 134 -17.56 0.98 0.95
C THR A 134 -17.40 -0.51 1.26
N GLU A 135 -17.38 -1.38 0.25
CA GLU A 135 -17.23 -2.82 0.44
C GLU A 135 -15.89 -3.18 1.12
N LEU A 136 -14.82 -2.48 0.75
CA LEU A 136 -13.48 -2.65 1.33
C LEU A 136 -13.45 -2.24 2.81
N ILE A 137 -13.98 -1.06 3.13
CA ILE A 137 -14.04 -0.55 4.51
C ILE A 137 -14.90 -1.47 5.37
N GLU A 138 -16.06 -1.91 4.89
CA GLU A 138 -16.94 -2.84 5.61
C GLU A 138 -16.31 -4.22 5.78
N GLY A 139 -15.61 -4.72 4.75
CA GLY A 139 -14.84 -5.96 4.81
C GLY A 139 -13.77 -5.89 5.90
N ILE A 140 -12.86 -4.91 5.81
CA ILE A 140 -11.77 -4.73 6.77
C ILE A 140 -12.29 -4.45 8.18
N SER A 141 -13.36 -3.66 8.33
CA SER A 141 -13.96 -3.36 9.63
C SER A 141 -14.55 -4.61 10.30
N ARG A 142 -15.13 -5.53 9.51
CA ARG A 142 -15.57 -6.84 10.03
C ARG A 142 -14.38 -7.68 10.49
N LEU A 143 -13.28 -7.69 9.74
CA LEU A 143 -12.05 -8.40 10.12
C LEU A 143 -11.44 -7.83 11.40
N ALA A 144 -11.48 -6.50 11.56
CA ALA A 144 -10.96 -5.81 12.73
C ALA A 144 -11.91 -5.88 13.94
N SER A 145 -13.19 -6.19 13.71
CA SER A 145 -14.17 -6.37 14.77
C SER A 145 -14.03 -7.78 15.35
N PRO A 146 -13.77 -7.94 16.67
CA PRO A 146 -13.72 -9.25 17.29
C PRO A 146 -15.11 -9.90 17.19
N THR A 147 -15.35 -10.70 16.15
CA THR A 147 -16.70 -11.22 15.90
C THR A 147 -17.01 -12.44 16.77
N SER A 148 -16.01 -12.98 17.47
CA SER A 148 -16.20 -13.90 18.58
C SER A 148 -14.88 -14.14 19.30
N ILE A 149 -14.59 -13.36 20.34
CA ILE A 149 -13.73 -13.87 21.41
C ILE A 149 -14.57 -14.96 22.09
N LYS A 150 -14.51 -16.20 21.58
CA LYS A 150 -14.83 -17.34 22.43
C LYS A 150 -13.65 -17.49 23.37
N ILE A 151 -13.76 -16.85 24.52
CA ILE A 151 -12.93 -17.19 25.68
C ILE A 151 -13.20 -18.68 25.93
N VAL A 152 -12.25 -19.53 25.53
CA VAL A 152 -12.18 -20.92 25.98
C VAL A 152 -11.33 -20.94 27.24
#